data_AF-A0AAW5BXT2-F1
#
_entry.id   AF-A0AAW5BXT2-F1
#
_cell.length_a   1.000
_cell.length_b   1.000
_cell.length_c   1.000
_cell.angle_alpha   90.00
_cell.angle_beta   90.00
_cell.angle_gamma   90.00
#
_symmetry.space_group_name_H-M   'P 1'
#
loop_
_entity.id
_entity.type
_entity.pdbx_description
1 polymer ?
#
loop_
_entity_poly.entity_id
_entity_poly.type
_entity_poly.pdbx_seq_one_letter_code
_entity_poly.pdbx_strand_id
1 'polypeptide(L)'
;MARGVRKTPIEKLQGELAEVQATIAQYENCLETMREKETYLEEQIQLEEFKVVNEMLRERDMTMEDLKEMLSSGTGDSLSA
;
A
#
# COMPACT_ATOMS: atom_id res chain seq x y z
N MET A 1 -25.08 -46.30 23.55
CA MET A 1 -24.49 -45.26 22.69
C MET A 1 -25.01 -43.92 23.16
N ALA A 2 -24.12 -43.00 23.56
CA ALA A 2 -24.52 -41.67 24.02
C ALA A 2 -25.28 -40.98 22.88
N ARG A 3 -26.59 -40.77 23.06
CA ARG A 3 -27.38 -39.93 22.15
C ARG A 3 -26.86 -38.51 22.32
N GLY A 4 -26.13 -38.01 21.33
CA GLY A 4 -25.59 -36.64 21.35
C GLY A 4 -26.70 -35.65 21.69
N VAL A 5 -26.46 -34.81 22.69
CA VAL A 5 -27.38 -33.76 23.11
C VAL A 5 -27.58 -32.83 21.91
N ARG A 6 -28.82 -32.68 21.45
CA ARG A 6 -29.14 -31.76 20.35
C ARG A 6 -28.82 -30.34 20.81
N LYS A 7 -27.94 -29.65 20.09
CA LYS A 7 -27.68 -28.22 20.30
C LYS A 7 -28.99 -27.44 20.23
N THR A 8 -29.21 -26.59 21.22
CA THR A 8 -30.30 -25.62 21.27
C THR A 8 -30.15 -24.59 20.15
N PRO A 9 -31.22 -23.87 19.77
CA PRO A 9 -31.13 -22.81 18.76
C PRO A 9 -30.07 -21.75 19.08
N ILE A 10 -29.92 -21.39 20.36
CA ILE A 10 -28.94 -20.39 20.79
C ILE A 10 -27.49 -20.90 20.62
N GLU A 11 -27.22 -22.18 20.92
CA GLU A 11 -25.88 -22.77 20.71
C GLU A 11 -25.50 -22.86 19.23
N LYS A 12 -26.48 -23.02 18.32
CA LYS A 12 -26.24 -22.97 16.89
C LYS A 12 -25.86 -21.56 16.44
N LEU A 13 -26.67 -20.57 16.84
CA LEU A 13 -26.42 -19.16 16.51
C LEU A 13 -25.09 -18.66 17.09
N GLN A 14 -24.72 -19.09 18.29
CA GLN A 14 -23.41 -18.77 18.88
C GLN A 14 -22.26 -19.39 18.10
N GLY A 15 -22.42 -20.61 17.58
CA GLY A 15 -21.43 -21.25 16.71
C GLY A 15 -21.25 -20.48 15.40
N GLU A 16 -22.36 -20.17 14.72
CA GLU A 16 -22.34 -19.38 13.49
C GLU A 16 -21.72 -17.99 13.71
N LEU A 17 -22.05 -17.33 14.83
CA LEU A 17 -21.44 -16.05 15.20
C LEU A 17 -19.93 -16.18 15.39
N ALA A 18 -19.46 -17.21 16.08
CA ALA A 18 -18.04 -17.43 16.32
C ALA A 18 -17.28 -17.70 15.01
N GLU A 19 -17.87 -18.46 14.08
CA GLU A 19 -17.29 -18.70 12.75
C GLU A 19 -17.20 -17.40 11.93
N VAL A 20 -18.24 -16.58 11.95
CA VAL A 20 -18.22 -15.26 11.29
C VAL A 20 -17.17 -14.35 11.90
N GLN A 21 -17.07 -14.29 13.23
CA GLN A 21 -16.06 -13.48 13.93
C GLN A 21 -14.63 -13.93 13.59
N ALA A 22 -14.37 -15.24 13.57
CA ALA A 22 -13.07 -15.78 13.18
C ALA A 22 -12.72 -15.42 11.72
N THR A 23 -13.71 -15.49 10.83
CA THR A 23 -13.56 -15.13 9.43
C THR A 23 -13.26 -13.64 9.25
N ILE A 24 -13.96 -12.77 10.00
CA ILE A 24 -13.69 -11.32 10.01
C ILE A 24 -12.24 -11.07 10.43
N ALA A 25 -11.80 -11.65 11.56
CA ALA A 25 -10.43 -11.48 12.04
C ALA A 25 -9.39 -11.94 11.01
N GLN A 26 -9.64 -13.06 10.32
CA GLN A 26 -8.75 -13.53 9.26
C GLN A 26 -8.66 -12.52 8.10
N TYR A 27 -9.79 -11.96 7.66
CA TYR A 27 -9.79 -10.98 6.58
C TYR A 27 -9.14 -9.65 6.99
N GLU A 28 -9.30 -9.23 8.24
CA GLU A 28 -8.61 -8.04 8.77
C GLU A 28 -7.08 -8.20 8.71
N ASN A 29 -6.55 -9.35 9.15
CA ASN A 29 -5.12 -9.66 9.04
C ASN A 29 -4.65 -9.69 7.57
N CYS A 30 -5.46 -10.28 6.68
CA CYS A 30 -5.15 -10.30 5.25
C CYS A 30 -5.11 -8.88 4.66
N LEU A 31 -6.05 -8.02 5.04
CA LEU A 31 -6.08 -6.62 4.62
C LEU A 31 -4.86 -5.85 5.11
N GLU A 32 -4.40 -6.08 6.34
CA GLU A 32 -3.19 -5.47 6.87
C GLU A 32 -1.96 -5.84 6.03
N THR A 33 -1.76 -7.14 5.75
CA THR A 33 -0.65 -7.60 4.90
C THR A 33 -0.72 -6.99 3.49
N MET A 34 -1.93 -6.86 2.94
CA MET A 34 -2.12 -6.27 1.61
C MET A 34 -1.80 -4.77 1.59
N ARG A 35 -2.09 -4.03 2.66
CA ARG A 35 -1.72 -2.60 2.81
C ARG A 35 -0.21 -2.43 2.93
N GLU A 36 0.47 -3.27 3.71
CA GLU A 36 1.94 -3.24 3.77
C GLU A 36 2.57 -3.49 2.39
N LYS A 37 2.01 -4.44 1.63
CA LYS A 37 2.45 -4.72 0.27
C LYS A 37 2.15 -3.56 -0.69
N GLU A 38 1.01 -2.90 -0.56
CA GLU A 38 0.66 -1.70 -1.32
C GLU A 38 1.71 -0.61 -1.09
N THR A 39 1.98 -0.24 0.17
CA THR A 39 2.99 0.76 0.51
C THR A 39 4.38 0.39 -0.01
N TYR A 40 4.80 -0.86 0.15
CA TYR A 40 6.06 -1.34 -0.40
C TYR A 40 6.14 -1.17 -1.93
N LEU A 41 5.06 -1.49 -2.65
CA LEU A 41 5.05 -1.34 -4.11
C LEU A 41 5.09 0.13 -4.52
N GLU A 42 4.37 1.02 -3.84
CA GLU A 42 4.41 2.46 -4.08
C GLU A 42 5.84 3.03 -3.90
N GLU A 43 6.52 2.67 -2.81
CA GLU A 43 7.90 3.07 -2.54
C GLU A 43 8.86 2.56 -3.62
N GLN A 44 8.69 1.32 -4.08
CA GLN A 44 9.55 0.75 -5.11
C GLN A 44 9.33 1.37 -6.48
N ILE A 45 8.09 1.72 -6.83
CA ILE A 45 7.78 2.47 -8.05
C ILE A 45 8.49 3.84 -8.00
N GLN A 46 8.33 4.59 -6.91
CA GLN A 46 8.98 5.90 -6.76
C GLN A 46 10.51 5.81 -6.83
N LEU A 47 11.09 4.78 -6.22
CA LEU A 47 12.53 4.55 -6.28
C LEU A 47 13.00 4.27 -7.70
N GLU A 48 12.26 3.45 -8.46
CA GLU A 48 12.62 3.13 -9.83
C GLU A 48 12.47 4.33 -10.76
N GLU A 49 11.40 5.11 -10.62
CA GLU A 49 11.24 6.39 -11.32
C GLU A 49 12.40 7.34 -11.02
N PHE A 50 12.81 7.44 -9.75
CA PHE A 50 13.96 8.24 -9.35
C PHE A 50 15.27 7.75 -9.98
N LYS A 51 15.51 6.43 -10.03
CA LYS A 51 16.70 5.87 -10.68
C LYS A 51 16.77 6.24 -12.15
N VAL A 52 15.65 6.13 -12.88
CA VAL A 52 15.58 6.51 -14.29
C VAL A 52 15.97 7.97 -14.47
N VAL A 53 15.41 8.89 -13.67
CA VAL A 53 15.77 10.31 -13.74
C VAL A 53 17.25 10.53 -13.40
N ASN A 54 17.76 9.88 -12.36
CA ASN A 54 19.16 10.01 -11.94
C ASN A 54 20.14 9.47 -13.00
N GLU A 55 19.80 8.38 -13.69
CA GLU A 55 20.58 7.85 -14.80
C GLU A 55 20.61 8.84 -15.97
N MET A 56 19.46 9.41 -16.34
CA MET A 56 19.39 10.45 -17.37
C MET A 56 20.23 11.69 -17.04
N LEU A 57 20.28 12.09 -15.76
CA LEU A 57 21.14 13.21 -15.33
C LEU A 57 22.63 12.85 -15.48
N ARG A 58 23.02 11.64 -15.06
CA ARG A 58 24.40 11.15 -15.19
C ARG A 58 24.86 11.07 -16.64
N GLU A 59 24.01 10.60 -17.56
CA GLU A 59 24.31 10.56 -19.00
C GLU A 59 24.58 11.95 -19.60
N ARG A 60 24.11 13.01 -18.93
CA ARG A 60 24.26 14.40 -19.34
C ARG A 60 25.31 15.16 -18.52
N ASP A 61 26.08 14.46 -17.67
CA ASP A 61 26.99 15.05 -16.69
C ASP A 61 26.31 16.12 -15.80
N MET A 62 25.03 15.93 -15.50
CA MET A 62 24.22 16.81 -14.66
C MET A 62 23.98 16.19 -13.27
N THR A 63 23.80 17.04 -12.28
CA THR A 63 23.46 16.68 -10.90
C THR A 63 22.00 16.98 -10.60
N MET A 64 21.50 16.45 -9.47
CA MET A 64 20.16 16.76 -9.00
C MET A 64 19.97 18.24 -8.64
N GLU A 65 21.04 18.93 -8.22
CA GLU A 65 20.99 20.36 -7.94
C GLU A 65 20.84 21.16 -9.24
N ASP A 66 21.51 20.73 -10.32
CA ASP A 66 21.35 21.35 -11.65
C ASP A 66 19.89 21.19 -12.13
N LEU A 67 19.30 19.99 -11.98
CA LEU A 67 17.89 19.77 -12.30
C LEU A 67 16.96 20.67 -11.46
N LYS A 68 17.25 20.81 -10.18
CA LYS A 68 16.48 21.67 -9.27
C LYS A 68 16.60 23.14 -9.64
N GLU A 69 17.78 23.62 -10.02
CA GLU A 69 18.01 24.98 -10.49
C GLU A 69 17.28 25.25 -11.82
N MET A 70 17.30 24.29 -12.75
CA MET A 70 16.54 24.36 -14.01
C MET A 70 15.01 24.42 -13.79
N LEU A 71 14.47 23.61 -12.89
CA LEU A 71 13.05 23.62 -12.54
C LEU A 71 12.65 24.90 -11.79
N SER A 72 13.54 25.40 -10.92
CA SER A 72 13.30 26.62 -10.14
C SER A 72 13.39 27.87 -11.02
N SER A 73 14.25 27.87 -12.05
CA SER A 73 14.38 28.98 -13.01
C SER A 73 13.24 29.01 -14.03
N GLY A 74 12.74 27.87 -14.50
CA GLY A 74 11.59 27.81 -15.42
C GLY A 74 10.24 28.22 -14.81
N THR A 75 10.12 28.17 -13.49
CA THR A 75 8.89 28.55 -12.76
C THR A 75 8.79 30.06 -12.52
N GLY A 76 9.90 30.81 -12.66
CA GLY A 76 9.94 32.27 -12.48
C GLY A 76 9.47 33.09 -13.68
N ASP A 77 9.75 32.65 -14.90
CA ASP A 77 9.47 33.44 -16.13
C ASP A 77 8.06 33.23 -16.70
N SER A 78 7.34 32.19 -16.27
CA SER A 78 5.98 31.91 -16.77
C SER A 78 4.86 32.70 -16.06
N LEU A 79 5.19 33.45 -14.99
CA LEU A 79 4.23 34.25 -14.21
C LEU A 79 4.29 35.76 -14.50
N SER A 80 5.09 36.20 -15.48
CA SER A 80 5.29 37.61 -15.83
C SER A 80 4.96 37.98 -17.28
N ALA A 81 4.14 37.20 -17.99
CA ALA A 81 3.66 37.53 -19.34
C ALA A 81 2.14 37.51 -19.44
#